data_AF-A0A0S7EVE7-F1
#
_entry.id   AF-A0A0S7EVE7-F1
#
_cell.length_a   1.000
_cell.length_b   1.000
_cell.length_c   1.000
_cell.angle_alpha   90.00
_cell.angle_beta   90.00
_cell.angle_gamma   90.00
#
_symmetry.space_group_name_H-M   'P 1'
#
loop_
_entity.id
_entity.type
_entity.pdbx_description
1 polymer ?
#
loop_
_entity_poly.entity_id
_entity_poly.type
_entity_poly.pdbx_seq_one_letter_code
_entity_poly.pdbx_strand_id
1 'polypeptide(L)'
;KKHKKGKQKKDMDELKKEVDMDDHKLNLDELQRKYGTDLSNGLTGAKAAEILARDGPNALTPPPTTPEWVKFCKQMFGGFSMLLWTGAVLCFLAYGIQAAMEEEPANDNLYLGVVLSAVVIITGCFSYYQEAKSSKIMDSFKNLVPQQALVVRDGEKKSINAEEVVVGDLVEVKGGDRIPADLRIISAHGCKVDNSSLTGESEPQTRTPDFSNENPLETRNIAFFSTNCVEGTARGIVISTGDRTVMGRIATLASGLEVGRTPISIEIEHFIHIITGVAVFLGVSFF
;
A
#
# COMPACT_ATOMS: atom_id res chain seq x y z
N LYS A 1 15.07 3.54 -17.10
CA LYS A 1 14.79 3.93 -15.68
C LYS A 1 14.22 5.35 -15.53
N LYS A 2 14.79 6.40 -16.16
CA LYS A 2 14.24 7.79 -16.08
C LYS A 2 12.79 7.94 -16.58
N HIS A 3 12.42 7.29 -17.69
CA HIS A 3 11.07 7.38 -18.25
C HIS A 3 9.96 6.78 -17.35
N LYS A 4 10.28 5.71 -16.60
CA LYS A 4 9.35 5.03 -15.68
C LYS A 4 9.14 5.84 -14.39
N LYS A 5 10.21 6.48 -13.87
CA LYS A 5 10.14 7.42 -12.75
C LYS A 5 9.34 8.68 -13.08
N GLY A 6 9.48 9.22 -14.30
CA GLY A 6 8.70 10.38 -14.75
C GLY A 6 7.19 10.10 -14.83
N LYS A 7 6.81 8.91 -15.30
CA LYS A 7 5.41 8.47 -15.37
C LYS A 7 4.81 8.25 -13.96
N GLN A 8 5.51 7.53 -13.08
CA GLN A 8 5.07 7.34 -11.69
C GLN A 8 4.89 8.65 -10.92
N LYS A 9 5.77 9.62 -11.12
CA LYS A 9 5.65 10.93 -10.46
C LYS A 9 4.40 11.68 -10.94
N LYS A 10 4.10 11.62 -12.24
CA LYS A 10 2.90 12.23 -12.83
C LYS A 10 1.61 11.56 -12.33
N ASP A 11 1.58 10.23 -12.25
CA ASP A 11 0.42 9.46 -11.74
C ASP A 11 0.17 9.78 -10.24
N MET A 12 1.24 9.92 -9.45
CA MET A 12 1.14 10.32 -8.03
C MET A 12 0.65 11.76 -7.85
N ASP A 13 1.05 12.68 -8.72
CA ASP A 13 0.58 14.06 -8.68
C ASP A 13 -0.88 14.19 -9.16
N GLU A 14 -1.35 13.30 -10.02
CA GLU A 14 -2.78 13.17 -10.37
C GLU A 14 -3.62 12.63 -9.21
N LEU A 15 -3.11 11.63 -8.47
CA LEU A 15 -3.78 11.11 -7.28
C LEU A 15 -3.95 12.16 -6.17
N LYS A 16 -3.01 13.13 -6.07
CA LYS A 16 -3.06 14.25 -5.11
C LYS A 16 -4.08 15.34 -5.46
N LYS A 17 -4.58 15.37 -6.70
CA LYS A 17 -5.65 16.31 -7.07
C LYS A 17 -6.92 15.94 -6.33
N GLU A 18 -7.76 16.94 -6.07
CA GLU A 18 -9.06 16.73 -5.43
C GLU A 18 -9.85 15.62 -6.13
N VAL A 19 -10.68 14.91 -5.35
CA VAL A 19 -11.53 13.84 -5.88
C VAL A 19 -12.60 14.48 -6.74
N ASP A 20 -12.36 14.53 -8.04
CA ASP A 20 -13.36 14.97 -9.02
C ASP A 20 -14.32 13.81 -9.30
N MET A 21 -15.35 13.70 -8.46
CA MET A 21 -16.40 12.70 -8.56
C MET A 21 -17.70 13.48 -8.72
N ASP A 22 -18.30 13.48 -9.92
CA ASP A 22 -19.54 14.22 -10.21
C ASP A 22 -20.79 13.32 -10.21
N ASP A 23 -20.63 12.02 -9.95
CA ASP A 23 -21.72 11.04 -9.96
C ASP A 23 -22.81 11.33 -8.92
N HIS A 24 -22.51 12.11 -7.87
CA HIS A 24 -23.51 12.60 -6.92
C HIS A 24 -24.44 13.68 -7.46
N LYS A 25 -24.02 14.41 -8.49
CA LYS A 25 -24.79 15.52 -9.08
C LYS A 25 -25.80 15.04 -10.11
N LEU A 26 -25.56 13.86 -10.69
CA LEU A 26 -26.43 13.25 -11.69
C LEU A 26 -27.76 12.82 -11.08
N ASN A 27 -28.83 13.00 -11.85
CA ASN A 27 -30.13 12.44 -11.49
C ASN A 27 -30.12 10.90 -11.67
N LEU A 28 -31.15 10.22 -11.15
CA LEU A 28 -31.20 8.75 -11.16
C LEU A 28 -31.26 8.18 -12.59
N ASP A 29 -31.94 8.84 -13.53
CA ASP A 29 -32.05 8.40 -14.93
C ASP A 29 -30.71 8.53 -15.69
N GLU A 30 -29.98 9.60 -15.44
CA GLU A 30 -28.63 9.85 -15.98
C GLU A 30 -27.62 8.84 -15.43
N LEU A 31 -27.71 8.56 -14.12
CA LEU A 31 -26.89 7.55 -13.46
C LEU A 31 -27.18 6.16 -14.04
N GLN A 32 -28.46 5.84 -14.22
CA GLN A 32 -28.91 4.60 -14.85
C GLN A 32 -28.34 4.45 -16.26
N ARG A 33 -28.37 5.52 -17.05
CA ARG A 33 -27.83 5.55 -18.42
C ARG A 33 -26.30 5.47 -18.45
N LYS A 34 -25.61 6.15 -17.53
CA LYS A 34 -24.14 6.17 -17.45
C LYS A 34 -23.56 4.79 -17.18
N TYR A 35 -24.14 4.06 -16.23
CA TYR A 35 -23.66 2.72 -15.84
C TYR A 35 -24.41 1.58 -16.56
N GLY A 36 -25.52 1.89 -17.23
CA GLY A 36 -26.37 0.91 -17.90
C GLY A 36 -26.87 -0.17 -16.94
N THR A 37 -27.23 0.22 -15.72
CA THR A 37 -27.75 -0.67 -14.67
C THR A 37 -29.24 -0.44 -14.49
N ASP A 38 -29.98 -1.38 -13.91
CA ASP A 38 -31.38 -1.16 -13.55
C ASP A 38 -31.50 -0.78 -12.06
N LEU A 39 -32.25 0.26 -11.72
CA LEU A 39 -32.38 0.75 -10.34
C LEU A 39 -33.08 -0.23 -9.39
N SER A 40 -33.86 -1.17 -9.93
CA SER A 40 -34.59 -2.18 -9.16
C SER A 40 -33.93 -3.56 -9.25
N ASN A 41 -33.57 -3.98 -10.46
CA ASN A 41 -33.09 -5.32 -10.77
C ASN A 41 -31.55 -5.45 -10.78
N GLY A 42 -30.83 -4.33 -10.79
CA GLY A 42 -29.37 -4.29 -10.88
C GLY A 42 -28.82 -4.73 -12.24
N LEU A 43 -27.56 -5.19 -12.25
CA LEU A 43 -26.89 -5.72 -13.44
C LEU A 43 -27.27 -7.18 -13.70
N THR A 44 -27.07 -7.63 -14.95
CA THR A 44 -27.11 -9.06 -15.24
C THR A 44 -25.81 -9.74 -14.83
N GLY A 45 -25.88 -11.02 -14.44
CA GLY A 45 -24.68 -11.77 -14.07
C GLY A 45 -23.61 -11.81 -15.18
N ALA A 46 -24.02 -11.88 -16.44
CA ALA A 46 -23.11 -11.86 -17.59
C ALA A 46 -22.39 -10.51 -17.74
N LYS A 47 -23.11 -9.39 -17.62
CA LYS A 47 -22.52 -8.06 -17.71
C LYS A 47 -21.60 -7.78 -16.53
N ALA A 48 -21.94 -8.25 -15.34
CA ALA A 48 -21.07 -8.14 -14.18
C ALA A 48 -19.74 -8.89 -14.39
N ALA A 49 -19.79 -10.12 -14.93
CA ALA A 49 -18.58 -10.89 -15.25
C ALA A 49 -17.71 -10.23 -16.33
N GLU A 50 -18.33 -9.62 -17.35
CA GLU A 50 -17.63 -8.85 -18.38
C GLU A 50 -16.87 -7.66 -17.78
N ILE A 51 -17.54 -6.88 -16.92
CA ILE A 51 -16.93 -5.72 -16.25
C ILE A 51 -15.82 -6.18 -15.30
N LEU A 52 -16.00 -7.29 -14.58
CA LEU A 52 -14.98 -7.85 -13.70
C LEU A 52 -13.71 -8.23 -14.47
N ALA A 53 -13.87 -8.86 -15.64
CA ALA A 53 -12.75 -9.20 -16.51
C ALA A 53 -12.05 -7.97 -17.11
N ARG A 54 -12.79 -6.89 -17.37
CA ARG A 54 -12.28 -5.64 -17.93
C ARG A 54 -11.55 -4.78 -16.89
N ASP A 55 -12.15 -4.58 -15.72
CA ASP A 55 -11.73 -3.58 -14.73
C ASP A 55 -10.92 -4.16 -13.57
N GLY A 56 -10.89 -5.49 -13.45
CA GLY A 56 -10.26 -6.22 -12.37
C GLY A 56 -11.13 -6.33 -11.10
N PRO A 57 -10.67 -7.10 -10.10
CA PRO A 57 -11.39 -7.29 -8.85
C PRO A 57 -11.48 -6.00 -8.02
N ASN A 58 -12.52 -5.89 -7.20
CA ASN A 58 -12.67 -4.85 -6.19
C ASN A 58 -11.79 -5.15 -4.97
N ALA A 59 -10.48 -5.04 -5.16
CA ALA A 59 -9.46 -5.20 -4.13
C ALA A 59 -8.40 -4.10 -4.28
N LEU A 60 -7.73 -3.77 -3.18
CA LEU A 60 -6.59 -2.86 -3.21
C LEU A 60 -5.36 -3.59 -3.76
N THR A 61 -4.71 -3.03 -4.77
CA THR A 61 -3.50 -3.62 -5.33
C THR A 61 -2.37 -3.50 -4.31
N PRO A 62 -1.77 -4.62 -3.86
CA PRO A 62 -0.63 -4.55 -2.96
C PRO A 62 0.52 -3.79 -3.65
N PRO A 63 1.19 -2.85 -2.96
CA PRO A 63 2.35 -2.19 -3.54
C PRO A 63 3.41 -3.24 -3.90
N PRO A 64 4.18 -3.03 -4.99
CA PRO A 64 5.23 -3.96 -5.38
C PRO A 64 6.25 -4.07 -4.24
N THR A 65 6.28 -5.23 -3.58
CA THR A 65 7.21 -5.48 -2.50
C THR A 65 8.60 -5.77 -3.06
N THR A 66 9.63 -5.24 -2.40
CA THR A 66 10.98 -5.73 -2.63
C THR A 66 11.08 -7.14 -2.05
N PRO A 67 11.64 -8.12 -2.79
CA PRO A 67 11.83 -9.46 -2.25
C PRO A 67 12.61 -9.43 -0.94
N GLU A 68 12.23 -10.27 0.02
CA GLU A 68 12.84 -10.25 1.37
C GLU A 68 14.36 -10.49 1.35
N TRP A 69 14.85 -11.32 0.42
CA TRP A 69 16.29 -11.51 0.22
C TRP A 69 17.00 -10.23 -0.25
N VAL A 70 16.33 -9.37 -1.04
CA VAL A 70 16.90 -8.08 -1.46
C VAL A 70 17.00 -7.13 -0.28
N LYS A 71 15.97 -7.08 0.57
CA LYS A 71 15.99 -6.27 1.81
C LYS A 71 17.10 -6.74 2.74
N PHE A 72 17.21 -8.04 2.94
CA PHE A 72 18.26 -8.66 3.74
C PHE A 72 19.66 -8.33 3.21
N CYS A 73 19.92 -8.52 1.91
CA CYS A 73 21.19 -8.16 1.30
C CYS A 73 21.48 -6.65 1.42
N LYS A 74 20.49 -5.79 1.22
CA LYS A 74 20.66 -4.34 1.39
C LYS A 74 21.12 -3.98 2.80
N GLN A 75 20.64 -4.70 3.80
CA GLN A 75 21.08 -4.51 5.19
C GLN A 75 22.48 -5.07 5.45
N MET A 76 22.85 -6.19 4.81
CA MET A 76 24.20 -6.76 4.91
C MET A 76 25.29 -5.93 4.23
N PHE A 77 24.95 -5.12 3.22
CA PHE A 77 25.92 -4.32 2.44
C PHE A 77 25.75 -2.80 2.65
N GLY A 78 24.96 -2.39 3.64
CA GLY A 78 24.75 -0.98 3.98
C GLY A 78 25.80 -0.42 4.94
N GLY A 79 26.32 0.76 4.64
CA GLY A 79 27.08 1.57 5.59
C GLY A 79 28.32 0.87 6.18
N PHE A 80 28.39 0.78 7.51
CA PHE A 80 29.52 0.16 8.25
C PHE A 80 29.76 -1.30 7.88
N SER A 81 28.70 -2.04 7.51
CA SER A 81 28.83 -3.44 7.09
C SER A 81 29.73 -3.58 5.86
N MET A 82 29.72 -2.60 4.94
CA MET A 82 30.62 -2.60 3.78
C MET A 82 32.08 -2.48 4.20
N LEU A 83 32.38 -1.58 5.15
CA LEU A 83 33.74 -1.38 5.69
C LEU A 83 34.25 -2.66 6.37
N LEU A 84 33.40 -3.31 7.16
CA LEU A 84 33.72 -4.58 7.81
C LEU A 84 33.90 -5.73 6.81
N TRP A 85 33.09 -5.79 5.75
CA TRP A 85 33.29 -6.76 4.67
C TRP A 85 34.63 -6.55 3.95
N THR A 86 34.99 -5.30 3.63
CA THR A 86 36.31 -5.02 3.06
C THR A 86 37.44 -5.41 4.01
N GLY A 87 37.31 -5.14 5.31
CA GLY A 87 38.27 -5.58 6.33
C GLY A 87 38.39 -7.11 6.37
N ALA A 88 37.27 -7.83 6.40
CA ALA A 88 37.27 -9.29 6.41
C ALA A 88 37.92 -9.88 5.15
N VAL A 89 37.62 -9.33 3.96
CA VAL A 89 38.24 -9.75 2.69
C VAL A 89 39.74 -9.49 2.70
N LEU A 90 40.19 -8.33 3.21
CA LEU A 90 41.62 -8.03 3.34
C LEU A 90 42.32 -8.97 4.32
N CYS A 91 41.69 -9.35 5.44
CA CYS A 91 42.22 -10.34 6.37
C CYS A 91 42.38 -11.72 5.71
N PHE A 92 41.38 -12.18 4.95
CA PHE A 92 41.48 -13.45 4.22
C PHE A 92 42.55 -13.40 3.11
N LEU A 93 42.68 -12.27 2.42
CA LEU A 93 43.72 -12.07 1.42
C LEU A 93 45.12 -12.09 2.05
N ALA A 94 45.31 -11.39 3.17
CA ALA A 94 46.58 -11.36 3.91
C ALA A 94 46.96 -12.75 4.40
N TYR A 95 46.00 -13.51 4.96
CA TYR A 95 46.23 -14.90 5.34
C TYR A 95 46.59 -15.79 4.14
N GLY A 96 45.91 -15.62 3.00
CA GLY A 96 46.22 -16.37 1.78
C GLY A 96 47.63 -16.11 1.25
N ILE A 97 48.13 -14.87 1.37
CA ILE A 97 49.51 -14.51 1.01
C ILE A 97 50.50 -15.13 2.00
N GLN A 98 50.26 -15.00 3.31
CA GLN A 98 51.12 -15.58 4.35
C GLN A 98 51.22 -17.10 4.25
N ALA A 99 50.09 -17.78 4.05
CA ALA A 99 50.05 -19.24 3.89
C ALA A 99 50.77 -19.74 2.62
N ALA A 100 50.97 -18.87 1.62
CA ALA A 100 51.73 -19.19 0.42
C ALA A 100 53.23 -18.89 0.55
N MET A 101 53.62 -17.98 1.44
CA MET A 101 55.01 -17.50 1.60
C MET A 101 55.74 -18.13 2.80
N GLU A 102 55.02 -18.58 3.83
CA GLU A 102 55.56 -19.10 5.09
C GLU A 102 55.10 -20.56 5.34
N GLU A 103 55.98 -21.40 5.88
CA GLU A 103 55.67 -22.81 6.19
C GLU A 103 54.72 -22.96 7.40
N GLU A 104 54.74 -22.01 8.35
CA GLU A 104 53.83 -21.95 9.51
C GLU A 104 53.10 -20.60 9.58
N PRO A 105 52.02 -20.40 8.81
CA PRO A 105 51.28 -19.14 8.83
C PRO A 105 50.53 -18.98 10.16
N ALA A 106 50.65 -17.79 10.76
CA ALA A 106 49.85 -17.44 11.93
C ALA A 106 48.35 -17.36 11.58
N ASN A 107 47.50 -17.99 12.39
CA ASN A 107 46.05 -18.06 12.13
C ASN A 107 45.29 -16.77 12.50
N ASP A 108 45.99 -15.74 12.99
CA ASP A 108 45.38 -14.50 13.50
C ASP A 108 44.51 -13.80 12.45
N ASN A 109 45.01 -13.68 11.22
CA ASN A 109 44.28 -13.07 10.10
C ASN A 109 43.05 -13.90 9.69
N LEU A 110 43.13 -15.22 9.78
CA LEU A 110 42.00 -16.11 9.53
C LEU A 110 40.90 -15.94 10.59
N TYR A 111 41.27 -15.96 11.88
CA TYR A 111 40.33 -15.76 12.98
C TYR A 111 39.68 -14.38 12.92
N LEU A 112 40.47 -13.33 12.68
CA LEU A 112 39.96 -11.97 12.57
C LEU A 112 38.97 -11.82 11.40
N GLY A 113 39.28 -12.39 10.23
CA GLY A 113 38.38 -12.39 9.07
C GLY A 113 37.05 -13.11 9.34
N VAL A 114 37.08 -14.25 10.02
CA VAL A 114 35.88 -15.00 10.43
C VAL A 114 35.05 -14.21 11.44
N VAL A 115 35.69 -13.61 12.46
CA VAL A 115 35.01 -12.80 13.47
C VAL A 115 34.33 -11.58 12.85
N LEU A 116 35.02 -10.85 11.98
CA LEU A 116 34.45 -9.69 11.27
C LEU A 116 33.24 -10.10 10.42
N SER A 117 33.34 -11.20 9.68
CA SER A 117 32.24 -11.73 8.89
C SER A 117 31.03 -12.11 9.75
N ALA A 118 31.27 -12.77 10.89
CA ALA A 118 30.23 -13.14 11.85
C ALA A 118 29.52 -11.92 12.45
N VAL A 119 30.28 -10.87 12.80
CA VAL A 119 29.72 -9.60 13.31
C VAL A 119 28.78 -8.98 12.28
N VAL A 120 29.16 -8.94 11.00
CA VAL A 120 28.32 -8.38 9.94
C VAL A 120 27.04 -9.19 9.73
N ILE A 121 27.13 -10.52 9.77
CA ILE A 121 25.95 -11.38 9.63
C ILE A 121 24.97 -11.17 10.80
N ILE A 122 25.47 -11.18 12.04
CA ILE A 122 24.62 -11.01 13.24
C ILE A 122 23.96 -9.62 13.24
N THR A 123 24.73 -8.57 12.98
CA THR A 123 24.20 -7.20 12.93
C THR A 123 23.21 -7.02 11.77
N GLY A 124 23.49 -7.59 10.60
CA GLY A 124 22.59 -7.60 9.44
C GLY A 124 21.25 -8.28 9.75
N CYS A 125 21.28 -9.45 10.40
CA CYS A 125 20.08 -10.17 10.84
C CYS A 125 19.24 -9.34 11.81
N PHE A 126 19.88 -8.72 12.82
CA PHE A 126 19.19 -7.92 13.82
C PHE A 126 18.51 -6.69 13.21
N SER A 127 19.22 -5.99 12.31
CA SER A 127 18.66 -4.83 11.62
C SER A 127 17.55 -5.20 10.65
N TYR A 128 17.68 -6.31 9.90
CA TYR A 128 16.59 -6.81 9.04
C TYR A 128 15.34 -7.13 9.86
N TYR A 129 15.50 -7.76 11.03
CA TYR A 129 14.37 -8.07 11.91
C TYR A 129 13.63 -6.81 12.39
N GLN A 130 14.35 -5.72 12.71
CA GLN A 130 13.75 -4.44 13.08
C GLN A 130 12.99 -3.78 11.92
N GLU A 131 13.54 -3.84 10.70
CA GLU A 131 12.91 -3.28 9.51
C GLU A 131 11.66 -4.08 9.10
N ALA A 132 11.75 -5.42 9.13
CA ALA A 132 10.65 -6.32 8.82
C ALA A 132 9.45 -6.13 9.76
N LYS A 133 9.69 -5.86 11.04
CA LYS A 133 8.62 -5.57 12.01
C LYS A 133 7.84 -4.29 11.66
N SER A 134 8.53 -3.27 11.15
CA SER A 134 7.94 -1.97 10.79
C SER A 134 7.14 -1.99 9.49
N SER A 135 7.46 -2.91 8.56
CA SER A 135 6.84 -2.97 7.23
C SER A 135 5.40 -3.55 7.20
N LYS A 136 4.86 -4.05 8.32
CA LYS A 136 3.54 -4.73 8.39
C LYS A 136 2.32 -3.80 8.31
N ILE A 137 2.50 -2.48 8.23
CA ILE A 137 1.39 -1.51 8.23
C ILE A 137 0.45 -1.70 7.03
N MET A 138 0.99 -2.16 5.88
CA MET A 138 0.19 -2.34 4.65
C MET A 138 -0.80 -3.51 4.73
N ASP A 139 -0.46 -4.58 5.44
CA ASP A 139 -1.35 -5.75 5.58
C ASP A 139 -2.60 -5.40 6.40
N SER A 140 -2.51 -4.42 7.29
CA SER A 140 -3.64 -3.92 8.06
C SER A 140 -4.72 -3.28 7.17
N PHE A 141 -4.36 -2.66 6.04
CA PHE A 141 -5.33 -2.08 5.10
C PHE A 141 -6.12 -3.14 4.34
N LYS A 142 -5.51 -4.30 4.03
CA LYS A 142 -6.23 -5.42 3.38
C LYS A 142 -7.34 -5.98 4.26
N ASN A 143 -7.13 -5.98 5.58
CA ASN A 143 -8.13 -6.42 6.56
C ASN A 143 -9.29 -5.41 6.73
N LEU A 144 -9.26 -4.27 6.03
CA LEU A 144 -10.35 -3.29 6.05
C LEU A 144 -11.46 -3.62 5.04
N VAL A 145 -11.16 -4.40 3.98
CA VAL A 145 -12.14 -4.82 2.95
C VAL A 145 -13.14 -5.82 3.56
N PRO A 146 -14.46 -5.63 3.43
CA PRO A 146 -15.43 -6.65 3.83
C PRO A 146 -15.24 -7.95 3.05
N GLN A 147 -15.49 -9.11 3.67
CA GLN A 147 -15.36 -10.39 2.98
C GLN A 147 -16.53 -10.70 2.03
N GLN A 148 -17.71 -10.12 2.29
CA GLN A 148 -18.91 -10.34 1.47
C GLN A 148 -19.70 -9.05 1.29
N ALA A 149 -20.41 -8.97 0.17
CA ALA A 149 -21.30 -7.86 -0.18
C ALA A 149 -22.65 -8.42 -0.65
N LEU A 150 -23.74 -7.76 -0.22
CA LEU A 150 -25.09 -8.07 -0.69
C LEU A 150 -25.40 -7.25 -1.93
N VAL A 151 -25.43 -7.90 -3.10
CA VAL A 151 -25.72 -7.27 -4.38
C VAL A 151 -27.08 -7.71 -4.93
N VAL A 152 -27.69 -6.89 -5.76
CA VAL A 152 -28.86 -7.25 -6.56
C VAL A 152 -28.40 -7.42 -8.00
N ARG A 153 -28.51 -8.66 -8.50
CA ARG A 153 -28.21 -9.00 -9.90
C ARG A 153 -29.32 -9.89 -10.45
N ASP A 154 -29.75 -9.63 -11.67
CA ASP A 154 -30.89 -10.30 -12.32
C ASP A 154 -32.19 -10.23 -11.48
N GLY A 155 -32.40 -9.15 -10.71
CA GLY A 155 -33.56 -8.98 -9.83
C GLY A 155 -33.48 -9.70 -8.49
N GLU A 156 -32.43 -10.50 -8.26
CA GLU A 156 -32.27 -11.30 -7.04
C GLU A 156 -31.16 -10.77 -6.14
N LYS A 157 -31.40 -10.81 -4.83
CA LYS A 157 -30.38 -10.50 -3.80
C LYS A 157 -29.43 -11.68 -3.66
N LYS A 158 -28.14 -11.45 -3.88
CA LYS A 158 -27.06 -12.45 -3.81
C LYS A 158 -25.95 -11.93 -2.90
N SER A 159 -25.48 -12.78 -1.98
CA SER A 159 -24.25 -12.51 -1.22
C SER A 159 -23.07 -13.01 -2.03
N ILE A 160 -22.18 -12.12 -2.43
CA ILE A 160 -20.98 -12.43 -3.22
C ILE A 160 -19.72 -11.97 -2.48
N ASN A 161 -18.56 -12.44 -2.91
CA ASN A 161 -17.29 -11.90 -2.41
C ASN A 161 -17.19 -10.41 -2.78
N ALA A 162 -16.73 -9.57 -1.86
CA ALA A 162 -16.57 -8.14 -2.13
C ALA A 162 -15.62 -7.87 -3.30
N GLU A 163 -14.66 -8.77 -3.57
CA GLU A 163 -13.73 -8.70 -4.71
C GLU A 163 -14.45 -8.84 -6.08
N GLU A 164 -15.63 -9.46 -6.11
CA GLU A 164 -16.42 -9.66 -7.33
C GLU A 164 -17.42 -8.52 -7.61
N VAL A 165 -17.47 -7.51 -6.73
CA VAL A 165 -18.30 -6.32 -6.91
C VAL A 165 -17.72 -5.46 -8.03
N VAL A 166 -18.57 -5.01 -8.95
CA VAL A 166 -18.15 -4.22 -10.11
C VAL A 166 -18.87 -2.88 -10.18
N VAL A 167 -18.30 -1.96 -10.95
CA VAL A 167 -18.91 -0.65 -11.20
C VAL A 167 -20.27 -0.84 -11.89
N GLY A 168 -21.29 -0.16 -11.38
CA GLY A 168 -22.67 -0.27 -11.84
C GLY A 168 -23.51 -1.31 -11.09
N ASP A 169 -22.93 -2.15 -10.23
CA ASP A 169 -23.71 -3.07 -9.40
C ASP A 169 -24.64 -2.30 -8.46
N LEU A 170 -25.81 -2.89 -8.19
CA LEU A 170 -26.74 -2.41 -7.18
C LEU A 170 -26.45 -3.12 -5.86
N VAL A 171 -25.95 -2.41 -4.88
CA VAL A 171 -25.57 -2.94 -3.56
C VAL A 171 -26.61 -2.54 -2.52
N GLU A 172 -26.95 -3.47 -1.64
CA GLU A 172 -27.75 -3.20 -0.44
C GLU A 172 -26.86 -3.31 0.80
N VAL A 173 -26.95 -2.31 1.69
CA VAL A 173 -26.20 -2.27 2.95
C VAL A 173 -27.16 -2.12 4.12
N LYS A 174 -26.86 -2.78 5.23
CA LYS A 174 -27.64 -2.74 6.47
C LYS A 174 -26.76 -2.33 7.64
N GLY A 175 -27.37 -1.86 8.73
CA GLY A 175 -26.66 -1.55 9.97
C GLY A 175 -25.81 -2.73 10.43
N GLY A 176 -24.52 -2.47 10.66
CA GLY A 176 -23.49 -3.47 10.97
C GLY A 176 -22.58 -3.83 9.79
N ASP A 177 -23.04 -3.60 8.55
CA ASP A 177 -22.25 -3.94 7.36
C ASP A 177 -21.21 -2.87 7.04
N ARG A 178 -20.06 -3.29 6.52
CA ARG A 178 -19.10 -2.36 5.89
C ARG A 178 -19.51 -2.07 4.46
N ILE A 179 -19.26 -0.84 4.03
CA ILE A 179 -19.52 -0.42 2.66
C ILE A 179 -18.44 -1.05 1.73
N PRO A 180 -18.84 -1.89 0.74
CA PRO A 180 -17.89 -2.72 -0.02
C PRO A 180 -17.13 -1.98 -1.13
N ALA A 181 -17.64 -0.84 -1.59
CA ALA A 181 -17.08 -0.01 -2.66
C ALA A 181 -17.66 1.41 -2.52
N ASP A 182 -17.20 2.40 -3.28
CA ASP A 182 -17.86 3.71 -3.25
C ASP A 182 -19.24 3.59 -3.94
N LEU A 183 -20.30 4.00 -3.23
CA LEU A 183 -21.69 3.85 -3.64
C LEU A 183 -22.37 5.21 -3.80
N ARG A 184 -23.14 5.38 -4.87
CA ARG A 184 -24.13 6.44 -5.03
C ARG A 184 -25.48 5.95 -4.51
N ILE A 185 -25.94 6.53 -3.41
CA ILE A 185 -27.16 6.11 -2.70
C ILE A 185 -28.42 6.44 -3.51
N ILE A 186 -29.20 5.44 -3.89
CA ILE A 186 -30.46 5.64 -4.64
C ILE A 186 -31.69 5.53 -3.75
N SER A 187 -31.57 4.89 -2.59
CA SER A 187 -32.62 4.76 -1.59
C SER A 187 -32.00 4.56 -0.21
N ALA A 188 -32.57 5.17 0.82
CA ALA A 188 -32.10 5.03 2.20
C ALA A 188 -33.26 5.12 3.19
N HIS A 189 -33.23 4.29 4.22
CA HIS A 189 -34.19 4.28 5.32
C HIS A 189 -33.44 4.32 6.65
N GLY A 190 -33.39 5.52 7.26
CA GLY A 190 -32.67 5.74 8.51
C GLY A 190 -31.18 5.41 8.46
N CYS A 191 -30.59 5.40 7.26
CA CYS A 191 -29.20 4.98 7.07
C CYS A 191 -28.25 6.03 7.64
N LYS A 192 -27.36 5.60 8.54
CA LYS A 192 -26.22 6.40 9.01
C LYS A 192 -24.93 5.62 8.81
N VAL A 193 -23.89 6.34 8.40
CA VAL A 193 -22.55 5.78 8.18
C VAL A 193 -21.53 6.43 9.09
N ASP A 194 -20.55 5.66 9.54
CA ASP A 194 -19.38 6.12 10.28
C ASP A 194 -18.24 6.41 9.30
N ASN A 195 -17.93 7.69 9.13
CA ASN A 195 -16.88 8.18 8.23
C ASN A 195 -15.53 8.38 8.94
N SER A 196 -15.35 7.90 10.18
CA SER A 196 -14.11 8.07 10.96
C SER A 196 -12.85 7.59 10.25
N SER A 197 -12.97 6.59 9.36
CA SER A 197 -11.84 6.12 8.54
C SER A 197 -11.34 7.15 7.51
N LEU A 198 -12.20 8.09 7.09
CA LEU A 198 -11.87 9.15 6.14
C LEU A 198 -11.66 10.51 6.82
N THR A 199 -12.54 10.90 7.75
CA THR A 199 -12.54 12.23 8.38
C THR A 199 -11.86 12.26 9.74
N GLY A 200 -11.71 11.11 10.40
CA GLY A 200 -11.28 11.03 11.80
C GLY A 200 -12.37 11.32 12.83
N GLU A 201 -13.59 11.66 12.39
CA GLU A 201 -14.72 11.96 13.26
C GLU A 201 -15.66 10.75 13.34
N SER A 202 -15.98 10.31 14.56
CA SER A 202 -16.85 9.14 14.81
C SER A 202 -18.35 9.46 14.87
N GLU A 203 -18.75 10.71 14.58
CA GLU A 203 -20.17 11.08 14.59
C GLU A 203 -20.89 10.47 13.38
N PRO A 204 -21.94 9.63 13.58
CA PRO A 204 -22.64 8.99 12.47
C PRO A 204 -23.32 9.99 11.54
N GLN A 205 -22.97 9.93 10.26
CA GLN A 205 -23.49 10.83 9.24
C GLN A 205 -24.66 10.19 8.49
N THR A 206 -25.78 10.91 8.40
CA THR A 206 -26.99 10.43 7.70
C THR A 206 -26.74 10.33 6.20
N ARG A 207 -27.27 9.29 5.55
CA ARG A 207 -27.26 9.11 4.10
C ARG A 207 -28.66 9.23 3.51
N THR A 208 -28.78 9.98 2.42
CA THR A 208 -30.04 10.25 1.70
C THR A 208 -29.82 10.15 0.19
N PRO A 209 -30.84 9.79 -0.61
CA PRO A 209 -30.66 9.69 -2.06
C PRO A 209 -30.47 11.04 -2.76
N ASP A 210 -31.00 12.12 -2.17
CA ASP A 210 -30.95 13.47 -2.71
C ASP A 210 -29.57 14.11 -2.58
N PHE A 211 -29.16 14.81 -3.64
CA PHE A 211 -27.95 15.63 -3.64
C PHE A 211 -28.02 16.73 -2.58
N SER A 212 -26.95 16.90 -1.80
CA SER A 212 -26.93 17.87 -0.70
C SER A 212 -25.75 18.85 -0.74
N ASN A 213 -24.62 18.50 -1.36
CA ASN A 213 -23.42 19.35 -1.36
C ASN A 213 -22.61 19.10 -2.65
N GLU A 214 -21.99 20.16 -3.19
CA GLU A 214 -21.06 20.09 -4.32
C GLU A 214 -19.84 19.22 -4.01
N ASN A 215 -19.33 19.28 -2.78
CA ASN A 215 -18.21 18.44 -2.35
C ASN A 215 -18.68 16.99 -2.17
N PRO A 216 -18.14 16.02 -2.93
CA PRO A 216 -18.53 14.62 -2.80
C PRO A 216 -18.27 14.06 -1.40
N LEU A 217 -17.27 14.56 -0.65
CA LEU A 217 -16.99 14.08 0.70
C LEU A 217 -18.06 14.48 1.73
N GLU A 218 -18.74 15.59 1.49
CA GLU A 218 -19.76 16.15 2.40
C GLU A 218 -21.18 15.80 1.97
N THR A 219 -21.40 15.42 0.71
CA THR A 219 -22.73 15.05 0.24
C THR A 219 -23.25 13.81 0.97
N ARG A 220 -24.56 13.78 1.21
CA ARG A 220 -25.25 12.68 1.91
C ARG A 220 -25.56 11.50 1.01
N ASN A 221 -25.40 11.67 -0.29
CA ASN A 221 -25.85 10.72 -1.30
C ASN A 221 -24.73 9.84 -1.88
N ILE A 222 -23.57 9.86 -1.21
CA ILE A 222 -22.46 8.93 -1.42
C ILE A 222 -22.19 8.17 -0.11
N ALA A 223 -21.86 6.88 -0.22
CA ALA A 223 -21.20 6.12 0.84
C ALA A 223 -19.83 5.66 0.34
N PHE A 224 -18.83 5.67 1.22
CA PHE A 224 -17.43 5.44 0.84
C PHE A 224 -16.95 4.05 1.23
N PHE A 225 -16.04 3.51 0.44
CA PHE A 225 -15.31 2.31 0.78
C PHE A 225 -14.57 2.48 2.13
N SER A 226 -14.56 1.42 2.95
CA SER A 226 -14.01 1.38 4.32
C SER A 226 -14.83 2.10 5.40
N THR A 227 -15.99 2.67 5.08
CA THR A 227 -16.93 3.16 6.11
C THR A 227 -17.90 2.06 6.54
N ASN A 228 -18.51 2.22 7.71
CA ASN A 228 -19.45 1.25 8.26
C ASN A 228 -20.86 1.85 8.29
N CYS A 229 -21.85 1.10 7.84
CA CYS A 229 -23.25 1.43 8.09
C CYS A 229 -23.56 1.15 9.56
N VAL A 230 -23.85 2.19 10.35
CA VAL A 230 -24.11 2.08 11.79
C VAL A 230 -25.53 1.58 12.04
N GLU A 231 -26.49 2.15 11.32
CA GLU A 231 -27.90 1.83 11.46
C GLU A 231 -28.66 2.08 10.14
N GLY A 232 -29.88 1.54 10.08
CA GLY A 232 -30.75 1.67 8.91
C GLY A 232 -30.38 0.76 7.75
N THR A 233 -30.96 1.04 6.60
CA THR A 233 -30.69 0.32 5.35
C THR A 233 -30.54 1.30 4.19
N ALA A 234 -29.68 0.99 3.23
CA ALA A 234 -29.55 1.77 2.00
C ALA A 234 -29.29 0.87 0.80
N ARG A 235 -29.70 1.37 -0.37
CA ARG A 235 -29.37 0.80 -1.67
C ARG A 235 -28.59 1.84 -2.46
N GLY A 236 -27.54 1.42 -3.14
CA GLY A 236 -26.72 2.31 -3.95
C GLY A 236 -26.06 1.63 -5.13
N ILE A 237 -25.76 2.41 -6.15
CA ILE A 237 -25.02 1.96 -7.32
C ILE A 237 -23.53 2.13 -7.06
N VAL A 238 -22.73 1.12 -7.36
CA VAL A 238 -21.27 1.20 -7.27
C VAL A 238 -20.73 2.17 -8.33
N ILE A 239 -20.05 3.22 -7.88
CA ILE A 239 -19.46 4.24 -8.75
C ILE A 239 -17.95 4.07 -8.92
N SER A 240 -17.27 3.45 -7.94
CA SER A 240 -15.83 3.18 -7.99
C SER A 240 -15.48 1.93 -7.19
N THR A 241 -14.49 1.16 -7.66
CA THR A 241 -14.01 -0.10 -7.06
C THR A 241 -12.50 -0.12 -6.90
N GLY A 242 -12.01 -0.86 -5.91
CA GLY A 242 -10.58 -1.08 -5.64
C GLY A 242 -9.79 0.21 -5.47
N ASP A 243 -8.65 0.31 -6.14
CA ASP A 243 -7.74 1.46 -6.08
C ASP A 243 -8.37 2.78 -6.58
N ARG A 244 -9.49 2.72 -7.32
CA ARG A 244 -10.20 3.90 -7.83
C ARG A 244 -11.11 4.54 -6.79
N THR A 245 -11.42 3.83 -5.70
CA THR A 245 -12.21 4.39 -4.60
C THR A 245 -11.46 5.53 -3.90
N VAL A 246 -12.17 6.38 -3.16
CA VAL A 246 -11.55 7.45 -2.36
C VAL A 246 -10.49 6.88 -1.42
N MET A 247 -10.84 5.84 -0.66
CA MET A 247 -9.89 5.23 0.28
C MET A 247 -8.80 4.42 -0.44
N GLY A 248 -9.08 3.84 -1.61
CA GLY A 248 -8.08 3.19 -2.45
C GLY A 248 -7.03 4.16 -2.99
N ARG A 249 -7.44 5.38 -3.37
CA ARG A 249 -6.53 6.47 -3.74
C ARG A 249 -5.68 6.90 -2.56
N ILE A 250 -6.26 7.05 -1.37
CA ILE A 250 -5.53 7.37 -0.13
C ILE A 250 -4.52 6.27 0.20
N ALA A 251 -4.91 5.00 0.13
CA ALA A 251 -4.03 3.86 0.36
C ALA A 251 -2.88 3.81 -0.66
N THR A 252 -3.17 4.08 -1.93
CA THR A 252 -2.16 4.13 -3.00
C THR A 252 -1.19 5.29 -2.79
N LEU A 253 -1.69 6.47 -2.40
CA LEU A 253 -0.86 7.62 -2.05
C LEU A 253 0.04 7.31 -0.85
N ALA A 254 -0.53 6.77 0.22
CA ALA A 254 0.21 6.41 1.43
C ALA A 254 1.30 5.36 1.14
N SER A 255 1.01 4.40 0.26
CA SER A 255 1.95 3.36 -0.18
C SER A 255 3.03 3.89 -1.13
N GLY A 256 2.67 4.84 -1.98
CA GLY A 256 3.50 5.38 -3.05
C GLY A 256 4.43 6.51 -2.61
N LEU A 257 4.26 7.03 -1.39
CA LEU A 257 5.23 7.93 -0.78
C LEU A 257 6.54 7.17 -0.56
N GLU A 258 7.55 7.46 -1.39
CA GLU A 258 8.90 6.94 -1.17
C GLU A 258 9.33 7.29 0.26
N VAL A 259 9.61 6.27 1.07
CA VAL A 259 10.22 6.46 2.38
C VAL A 259 11.58 7.11 2.15
N GLY A 260 11.64 8.43 2.37
CA GLY A 260 12.87 9.20 2.29
C GLY A 260 13.88 8.66 3.31
N ARG A 261 15.17 8.89 3.05
CA ARG A 261 16.21 8.61 4.05
C ARG A 261 15.96 9.49 5.27
N THR A 262 16.01 8.91 6.46
CA THR A 262 15.86 9.68 7.71
C THR A 262 17.08 10.59 7.90
N PRO A 263 16.94 11.76 8.57
CA PRO A 263 18.07 12.65 8.83
C PRO A 263 19.24 11.93 9.51
N ILE A 264 18.94 11.07 10.48
CA ILE A 264 19.96 10.24 11.15
C ILE A 264 20.65 9.26 10.18
N SER A 265 19.93 8.68 9.21
CA SER A 265 20.54 7.82 8.20
C SER A 265 21.48 8.59 7.28
N ILE A 266 21.17 9.84 6.97
CA ILE A 266 22.02 10.72 6.15
C ILE A 266 23.31 11.07 6.91
N GLU A 267 23.19 11.44 8.18
CA GLU A 267 24.35 11.74 9.04
C GLU A 267 25.23 10.51 9.27
N ILE A 268 24.64 9.32 9.48
CA ILE A 268 25.40 8.07 9.59
C ILE A 268 26.17 7.78 8.30
N GLU A 269 25.56 7.95 7.13
CA GLU A 269 26.23 7.76 5.84
C GLU A 269 27.38 8.76 5.64
N HIS A 270 27.18 10.03 6.02
CA HIS A 270 28.21 11.05 6.01
C HIS A 270 29.38 10.69 6.95
N PHE A 271 29.08 10.28 8.18
CA PHE A 271 30.05 9.84 9.16
C PHE A 271 30.86 8.63 8.69
N ILE A 272 30.20 7.64 8.06
CA ILE A 272 30.86 6.46 7.48
C ILE A 272 31.83 6.86 6.38
N HIS A 273 31.46 7.79 5.49
CA HIS A 273 32.35 8.27 4.44
C HIS A 273 33.59 8.98 4.99
N ILE A 274 33.46 9.79 6.05
CA ILE A 274 34.60 10.44 6.70
C ILE A 274 35.56 9.40 7.30
N ILE A 275 35.05 8.45 8.10
CA ILE A 275 35.87 7.41 8.72
C ILE A 275 36.57 6.57 7.66
N THR A 276 35.85 6.17 6.62
CA THR A 276 36.40 5.37 5.52
C THR A 276 37.50 6.15 4.79
N GLY A 277 37.28 7.45 4.51
CA GLY A 277 38.28 8.31 3.89
C GLY A 277 39.56 8.44 4.71
N VAL A 278 39.44 8.67 6.03
CA VAL A 278 40.60 8.74 6.94
C VAL A 278 41.31 7.39 7.05
N ALA A 279 40.57 6.30 7.18
CA ALA A 279 41.13 4.95 7.28
C ALA A 279 41.93 4.56 6.02
N VAL A 280 41.39 4.84 4.82
CA VAL A 280 42.09 4.59 3.56
C VAL A 280 43.31 5.51 3.41
N PHE A 281 43.19 6.80 3.75
CA PHE A 281 44.30 7.75 3.67
C PHE A 281 45.47 7.33 4.56
N LEU A 282 45.21 6.98 5.83
CA LEU A 282 46.25 6.50 6.74
C LEU A 282 46.80 5.15 6.28
N GLY A 283 45.94 4.24 5.82
CA GLY A 283 46.36 2.94 5.30
C GLY A 283 47.37 3.05 4.14
N VAL A 284 47.14 3.95 3.19
CA VAL A 284 48.03 4.17 2.03
C VAL A 284 49.23 5.07 2.37
N SER A 285 49.12 5.96 3.36
CA SER A 285 50.22 6.86 3.71
C SER A 285 51.29 6.19 4.59
N PHE A 286 50.92 5.18 5.38
CA PHE A 286 51.82 4.51 6.33
C PHE A 286 52.36 3.16 5.83
N PHE A 287 51.81 2.61 4.75
CA PHE A 287 52.24 1.37 4.09
C PHE A 287 52.42 1.61 2.58
#